data_AF-A0A6I6CDF1-F1
#
_entry.id   AF-A0A6I6CDF1-F1
#
_cell.length_a   1.000
_cell.length_b   1.000
_cell.length_c   1.000
_cell.angle_alpha   90.00
_cell.angle_beta   90.00
_cell.angle_gamma   90.00
#
_symmetry.space_group_name_H-M   'P 1'
#
loop_
_entity.id
_entity.type
_entity.pdbx_description
1 polymer ?
#
loop_
_entity_poly.entity_id
_entity_poly.type
_entity_poly.pdbx_seq_one_letter_code
_entity_poly.pdbx_strand_id
1 'polypeptide(L)'
;MKKLLSLLGAMGMVAASSSVAVACKNDKSSSEPADLSKLTAQSLTVAPTANDEAAAKVAVITKIKTELSKQVVETTDVIFDRFSAATKEKAGSIIVKAAEKSNLVTGTATFTLTFKDSSESSTDPQPEQSPELSFVTLDHLQNNVLELQDKNPVTVTIKVANKKADAQVQFDEISEKPQSFTIEANESNAVNLEEYKFNISSSAVIAENGIKITFKYSGANNLELTVKTKSDFSVG
;
A
#
# COMPACT_ATOMS: atom_id res chain seq x y z
N MET A 1 55.10 34.06 -4.97
CA MET A 1 54.57 35.22 -4.20
C MET A 1 53.05 35.14 -4.30
N LYS A 2 52.38 34.67 -3.24
CA LYS A 2 51.66 35.51 -2.26
C LYS A 2 50.57 36.35 -2.91
N LYS A 3 49.33 36.15 -2.44
CA LYS A 3 48.07 36.94 -2.55
C LYS A 3 46.98 36.10 -3.20
N LEU A 4 45.78 35.90 -2.67
CA LEU A 4 45.01 36.40 -1.51
C LEU A 4 43.84 35.40 -1.42
N LEU A 5 43.68 34.59 -0.37
CA LEU A 5 42.90 34.92 0.82
C LEU A 5 41.71 35.86 0.52
N SER A 6 40.51 35.29 0.30
CA SER A 6 39.22 35.85 0.73
C SER A 6 38.07 35.13 0.01
N LEU A 7 37.39 34.20 0.69
CA LEU A 7 35.96 34.35 0.96
C LEU A 7 35.54 33.24 1.90
N LEU A 8 35.82 33.48 3.18
CA LEU A 8 35.24 32.76 4.30
C LEU A 8 33.78 33.23 4.42
N GLY A 9 32.90 32.64 3.62
CA GLY A 9 31.45 32.84 3.68
C GLY A 9 30.85 32.06 4.85
N ALA A 10 31.16 32.48 6.07
CA ALA A 10 30.43 32.08 7.26
C ALA A 10 29.08 32.81 7.27
N MET A 11 28.04 32.17 6.74
CA MET A 11 26.66 32.51 7.12
C MET A 11 26.06 31.29 7.80
N GLY A 12 25.97 31.42 9.11
CA GLY A 12 25.54 30.40 10.05
C GLY A 12 24.17 29.86 9.69
N MET A 13 24.13 28.56 9.46
CA MET A 13 22.92 27.79 9.65
C MET A 13 22.71 27.72 11.17
N VAL A 14 21.87 28.60 11.71
CA VAL A 14 21.34 28.46 13.07
C VAL A 14 20.47 27.20 13.03
N ALA A 15 21.08 26.06 13.34
CA ALA A 15 20.37 24.88 13.80
C ALA A 15 19.76 25.27 15.15
N ALA A 16 18.61 25.94 15.11
CA ALA A 16 17.70 25.97 16.23
C ALA A 16 17.21 24.54 16.42
N SER A 17 18.04 23.73 17.08
CA SER A 17 17.59 22.57 17.81
C SER A 17 16.60 23.11 18.84
N SER A 18 15.33 23.22 18.46
CA SER A 18 14.25 23.24 19.41
C SER A 18 14.34 21.90 20.12
N SER A 19 15.18 21.87 21.16
CA SER A 19 15.19 20.83 22.17
C SER A 19 13.82 20.87 22.81
N VAL A 20 12.85 20.21 22.18
CA VAL A 20 11.65 19.81 22.84
C VAL A 20 12.16 18.83 23.89
N ALA A 21 12.38 19.32 25.09
CA ALA A 21 12.43 18.49 26.27
C ALA A 21 11.04 17.88 26.34
N VAL A 22 10.86 16.75 25.64
CA VAL A 22 9.77 15.83 25.90
C VAL A 22 10.06 15.38 27.32
N ALA A 23 9.40 16.03 28.27
CA ALA A 23 9.21 15.48 29.58
C ALA A 23 8.48 14.16 29.34
N CYS A 24 9.24 13.08 29.14
CA CYS A 24 8.76 11.74 29.34
C CYS A 24 8.23 11.76 30.75
N LYS A 25 6.92 11.95 30.88
CA LYS A 25 6.19 11.69 32.09
C LYS A 25 6.59 10.27 32.41
N ASN A 26 7.44 10.11 33.42
CA ASN A 26 7.74 8.81 34.02
C ASN A 26 6.46 8.36 34.70
N ASP A 27 5.44 8.08 33.89
CA ASP A 27 4.56 6.98 34.17
C ASP A 27 5.52 5.80 34.16
N LYS A 28 6.08 5.50 35.33
CA LYS A 28 6.39 4.14 35.73
C LYS A 28 5.07 3.39 35.53
N SER A 29 4.78 3.07 34.27
CA SER A 29 3.93 1.97 33.90
C SER A 29 4.64 0.82 34.57
N SER A 30 4.17 0.50 35.78
CA SER A 30 4.60 -0.68 36.50
C SER A 30 4.50 -1.77 35.45
N SER A 31 5.65 -2.30 35.02
CA SER A 31 5.73 -3.31 33.96
C SER A 31 5.29 -4.65 34.52
N GLU A 32 4.26 -4.63 35.36
CA GLU A 32 3.61 -5.81 35.86
C GLU A 32 2.98 -6.52 34.67
N PRO A 33 3.18 -7.84 34.56
CA PRO A 33 2.51 -8.64 33.55
C PRO A 33 1.00 -8.42 33.61
N ALA A 34 0.38 -8.22 32.45
CA ALA A 34 -1.05 -8.05 32.37
C ALA A 34 -1.75 -9.40 32.58
N ASP A 35 -2.68 -9.46 33.53
CA ASP A 35 -3.39 -10.69 33.86
C ASP A 35 -4.54 -10.95 32.88
N LEU A 36 -4.46 -12.05 32.12
CA LEU A 36 -5.45 -12.46 31.13
C LEU A 36 -6.84 -12.68 31.77
N SER A 37 -6.90 -13.07 33.04
CA SER A 37 -8.16 -13.30 33.74
C SER A 37 -8.94 -12.01 34.04
N LYS A 38 -8.31 -10.84 33.91
CA LYS A 38 -8.94 -9.53 34.09
C LYS A 38 -9.59 -8.99 32.81
N LEU A 39 -9.48 -9.70 31.69
CA LEU A 39 -10.20 -9.35 30.47
C LEU A 39 -11.71 -9.44 30.70
N THR A 40 -12.45 -8.46 30.18
CA THR A 40 -13.91 -8.43 30.32
C THR A 40 -14.57 -9.48 29.41
N ALA A 41 -15.81 -9.89 29.73
CA ALA A 41 -16.55 -10.84 28.90
C ALA A 41 -16.69 -10.38 27.43
N GLN A 42 -16.79 -9.08 27.18
CA GLN A 42 -16.82 -8.50 25.83
C GLN A 42 -15.47 -8.66 25.12
N SER A 43 -14.37 -8.50 25.85
CA SER A 43 -13.00 -8.70 25.36
C SER A 43 -12.68 -10.17 25.06
N LEU A 44 -13.44 -11.11 25.64
CA LEU A 44 -13.25 -12.56 25.48
C LEU A 44 -14.04 -13.16 24.31
N THR A 45 -14.71 -12.35 23.49
CA THR A 45 -15.37 -12.82 22.26
C THR A 45 -14.56 -12.40 21.04
N VAL A 46 -14.25 -13.35 20.15
CA VAL A 46 -13.50 -13.09 18.91
C VAL A 46 -14.19 -13.71 17.70
N ALA A 47 -14.01 -13.08 16.55
CA ALA A 47 -14.49 -13.54 15.26
C ALA A 47 -13.29 -13.90 14.35
N PRO A 48 -12.87 -15.17 14.31
CA PRO A 48 -11.80 -15.63 13.42
C PRO A 48 -12.13 -15.43 11.94
N THR A 49 -11.12 -15.35 11.08
CA THR A 49 -11.29 -15.28 9.62
C THR A 49 -11.74 -16.60 9.00
N ALA A 50 -11.48 -17.72 9.68
CA ALA A 50 -11.90 -19.07 9.32
C ALA A 50 -12.21 -19.86 10.60
N ASN A 51 -13.03 -20.92 10.52
CA ASN A 51 -13.41 -21.74 11.68
C ASN A 51 -12.35 -22.80 12.05
N ASP A 52 -11.07 -22.49 11.91
CA ASP A 52 -9.95 -23.37 12.24
C ASP A 52 -9.08 -22.80 13.38
N GLU A 53 -8.21 -23.65 13.95
CA GLU A 53 -7.39 -23.29 15.10
C GLU A 53 -6.40 -22.16 14.79
N ALA A 54 -5.81 -22.16 13.59
CA ALA A 54 -4.81 -21.17 13.20
C ALA A 54 -5.43 -19.76 13.13
N ALA A 55 -6.58 -19.63 12.48
CA ALA A 55 -7.32 -18.37 12.42
C ALA A 55 -7.78 -17.92 13.81
N ALA A 56 -8.21 -18.85 14.67
CA ALA A 56 -8.59 -18.54 16.05
C ALA A 56 -7.41 -17.98 16.86
N LYS A 57 -6.22 -18.59 16.77
CA LYS A 57 -5.01 -18.10 17.45
C LYS A 57 -4.65 -16.68 17.03
N VAL A 58 -4.66 -16.38 15.73
CA VAL A 58 -4.36 -15.03 15.22
C VAL A 58 -5.36 -14.00 15.75
N ALA A 59 -6.66 -14.32 15.71
CA ALA A 59 -7.72 -13.45 16.21
C ALA A 59 -7.55 -13.17 17.72
N VAL A 60 -7.21 -14.18 18.50
CA VAL A 60 -6.99 -14.05 19.94
C VAL A 60 -5.74 -13.23 20.27
N ILE A 61 -4.61 -13.45 19.60
CA ILE A 61 -3.40 -12.63 19.77
C ILE A 61 -3.69 -11.16 19.45
N THR A 62 -4.43 -10.93 18.37
CA THR A 62 -4.84 -9.58 17.95
C THR A 62 -5.71 -8.92 19.03
N LYS A 63 -6.67 -9.66 19.58
CA LYS A 63 -7.53 -9.19 20.66
C LYS A 63 -6.74 -8.86 21.92
N ILE A 64 -5.82 -9.73 22.35
CA ILE A 64 -4.93 -9.47 23.49
C ILE A 64 -4.09 -8.20 23.26
N LYS A 65 -3.54 -8.04 22.05
CA LYS A 65 -2.77 -6.85 21.68
C LYS A 65 -3.58 -5.57 21.80
N THR A 66 -4.82 -5.57 21.32
CA THR A 66 -5.69 -4.39 21.38
C THR A 66 -6.12 -4.07 22.81
N GLU A 67 -6.53 -5.08 23.59
CA GLU A 67 -7.12 -4.86 24.92
C GLU A 67 -6.05 -4.56 25.99
N LEU A 68 -4.87 -5.16 25.88
CA LEU A 68 -3.79 -5.00 26.88
C LEU A 68 -2.65 -4.09 26.40
N SER A 69 -2.64 -3.68 25.13
CA SER A 69 -1.52 -2.98 24.51
C SER A 69 -0.18 -3.74 24.64
N LYS A 70 -0.24 -5.09 24.65
CA LYS A 70 0.92 -5.99 24.74
C LYS A 70 1.00 -6.87 23.50
N GLN A 71 2.13 -6.87 22.80
CA GLN A 71 2.37 -7.79 21.70
C GLN A 71 2.89 -9.13 22.23
N VAL A 72 2.00 -10.10 22.34
CA VAL A 72 2.33 -11.47 22.79
C VAL A 72 2.70 -12.37 21.62
N VAL A 73 3.62 -13.32 21.85
CA VAL A 73 4.01 -14.35 20.87
C VAL A 73 3.62 -15.74 21.37
N GLU A 74 3.07 -16.58 20.49
CA GLU A 74 2.76 -17.98 20.82
C GLU A 74 4.02 -18.74 21.26
N THR A 75 3.90 -19.66 22.21
CA THR A 75 4.97 -20.43 22.88
C THR A 75 5.91 -19.62 23.78
N THR A 76 6.15 -18.35 23.48
CA THR A 76 7.00 -17.46 24.29
C THR A 76 6.23 -16.79 25.42
N ASP A 77 5.08 -16.20 25.11
CA ASP A 77 4.26 -15.44 26.05
C ASP A 77 2.95 -16.13 26.39
N VAL A 78 2.38 -16.84 25.42
CA VAL A 78 1.09 -17.51 25.57
C VAL A 78 1.12 -18.92 24.97
N ILE A 79 0.35 -19.82 25.57
CA ILE A 79 0.16 -21.19 25.12
C ILE A 79 -1.35 -21.39 24.91
N PHE A 80 -1.73 -21.94 23.76
CA PHE A 80 -3.10 -22.26 23.44
C PHE A 80 -3.42 -23.71 23.81
N ASP A 81 -4.64 -23.93 24.29
CA ASP A 81 -5.12 -25.22 24.73
C ASP A 81 -6.63 -25.36 24.46
N ARG A 82 -7.11 -26.61 24.38
CA ARG A 82 -8.54 -26.98 24.26
C ARG A 82 -9.32 -26.19 23.20
N PHE A 83 -8.78 -26.09 21.99
CA PHE A 83 -9.52 -25.52 20.86
C PHE A 83 -10.76 -26.37 20.54
N SER A 84 -11.89 -25.68 20.33
CA SER A 84 -13.14 -26.22 19.81
C SER A 84 -13.64 -25.25 18.74
N ALA A 85 -13.74 -25.72 17.50
CA ALA A 85 -14.24 -24.91 16.39
C ALA A 85 -15.66 -24.42 16.66
N ALA A 86 -15.96 -23.22 16.15
CA ALA A 86 -17.33 -22.71 16.11
C ALA A 86 -18.10 -23.37 14.98
N THR A 87 -19.40 -23.55 15.20
CA THR A 87 -20.38 -24.05 14.22
C THR A 87 -21.54 -23.07 14.14
N LYS A 88 -22.36 -23.18 13.10
CA LYS A 88 -23.53 -22.30 12.93
C LYS A 88 -24.49 -22.36 14.12
N GLU A 89 -24.58 -23.50 14.78
CA GLU A 89 -25.49 -23.77 15.89
C GLU A 89 -24.85 -23.51 17.26
N LYS A 90 -23.51 -23.50 17.35
CA LYS A 90 -22.79 -23.45 18.61
C LYS A 90 -21.48 -22.69 18.50
N ALA A 91 -21.29 -21.73 19.41
CA ALA A 91 -20.04 -21.01 19.56
C ALA A 91 -18.87 -21.96 19.89
N GLY A 92 -17.70 -21.64 19.34
CA GLY A 92 -16.46 -22.34 19.63
C GLY A 92 -15.77 -21.77 20.86
N SER A 93 -14.64 -22.37 21.23
CA SER A 93 -13.82 -21.89 22.34
C SER A 93 -12.34 -22.17 22.14
N ILE A 94 -11.48 -21.34 22.74
CA ILE A 94 -10.04 -21.62 22.86
C ILE A 94 -9.53 -21.09 24.19
N ILE A 95 -8.73 -21.89 24.90
CA ILE A 95 -8.11 -21.48 26.17
C ILE A 95 -6.73 -20.92 25.87
N VAL A 96 -6.41 -19.77 26.48
CA VAL A 96 -5.09 -19.14 26.44
C VAL A 96 -4.53 -19.11 27.85
N LYS A 97 -3.33 -19.65 28.00
CA LYS A 97 -2.55 -19.61 29.23
C LYS A 97 -1.33 -18.75 29.01
N ALA A 98 -0.95 -17.94 29.98
CA ALA A 98 0.38 -17.32 29.95
C ALA A 98 1.46 -18.43 30.00
N ALA A 99 2.50 -18.29 29.19
CA ALA A 99 3.66 -19.17 29.27
C ALA A 99 4.41 -18.93 30.60
N GLU A 100 4.99 -19.97 31.19
CA GLU A 100 5.66 -19.90 32.51
C GLU A 100 6.76 -18.83 32.59
N LYS A 101 7.39 -18.50 31.46
CA LYS A 101 8.49 -17.53 31.35
C LYS A 101 8.05 -16.17 30.80
N SER A 102 6.75 -15.93 30.59
CA SER A 102 6.29 -14.65 30.06
C SER A 102 6.45 -13.54 31.10
N ASN A 103 7.00 -12.42 30.66
CA ASN A 103 7.04 -11.17 31.43
C ASN A 103 5.94 -10.18 30.97
N LEU A 104 5.15 -10.53 29.95
CA LEU A 104 4.15 -9.65 29.36
C LEU A 104 2.75 -9.91 29.92
N VAL A 105 2.41 -11.17 30.15
CA VAL A 105 1.09 -11.59 30.59
C VAL A 105 1.14 -12.69 31.65
N THR A 106 0.10 -12.80 32.46
CA THR A 106 -0.11 -13.86 33.46
C THR A 106 -1.53 -14.41 33.38
N GLY A 107 -1.81 -15.49 34.11
CA GLY A 107 -3.16 -16.02 34.25
C GLY A 107 -3.63 -16.88 33.07
N THR A 108 -4.94 -17.05 32.98
CA THR A 108 -5.60 -17.89 31.97
C THR A 108 -6.94 -17.26 31.61
N ALA A 109 -7.29 -17.31 30.32
CA ALA A 109 -8.57 -16.85 29.80
C ALA A 109 -9.14 -17.87 28.82
N THR A 110 -10.47 -17.95 28.74
CA THR A 110 -11.17 -18.73 27.72
C THR A 110 -11.87 -17.77 26.77
N PHE A 111 -11.51 -17.81 25.51
CA PHE A 111 -12.13 -17.01 24.47
C PHE A 111 -13.28 -17.79 23.83
N THR A 112 -14.39 -17.10 23.57
CA THR A 112 -15.53 -17.60 22.81
C THR A 112 -15.33 -17.22 21.34
N LEU A 113 -15.48 -18.21 20.45
CA LEU A 113 -15.33 -18.02 19.00
C LEU A 113 -16.70 -17.93 18.35
N THR A 114 -16.96 -16.85 17.60
CA THR A 114 -18.15 -16.74 16.77
C THR A 114 -17.94 -17.49 15.45
N PHE A 115 -18.96 -18.21 14.99
CA PHE A 115 -18.93 -18.88 13.69
C PHE A 115 -18.80 -17.87 12.56
N LYS A 116 -17.80 -18.07 11.71
CA LYS A 116 -17.66 -17.36 10.45
C LYS A 116 -18.34 -18.21 9.37
N ASP A 117 -19.48 -17.76 8.85
CA ASP A 117 -20.07 -18.46 7.72
C ASP A 117 -19.13 -18.34 6.52
N SER A 118 -18.69 -19.48 5.98
CA SER A 118 -17.83 -19.51 4.79
C SER A 118 -18.55 -18.98 3.55
N SER A 119 -19.90 -18.89 3.58
CA SER A 119 -20.67 -18.23 2.52
C SER A 119 -20.69 -16.70 2.66
N GLU A 120 -20.30 -16.18 3.83
CA GLU A 120 -20.09 -14.77 4.09
C GLU A 120 -18.60 -14.47 4.10
N SER A 121 -17.92 -14.81 2.99
CA SER A 121 -16.76 -14.01 2.58
C SER A 121 -17.21 -12.56 2.63
N SER A 122 -16.47 -11.73 3.35
CA SER A 122 -16.83 -10.37 3.72
C SER A 122 -16.98 -9.48 2.48
N THR A 123 -18.07 -9.61 1.74
CA THR A 123 -18.70 -8.55 0.97
C THR A 123 -19.61 -7.80 1.93
N ASP A 124 -19.01 -7.15 2.93
CA ASP A 124 -19.53 -5.82 3.19
C ASP A 124 -19.29 -5.10 1.85
N PRO A 125 -20.31 -4.58 1.14
CA PRO A 125 -20.09 -3.86 -0.10
C PRO A 125 -19.33 -2.59 0.28
N GLN A 126 -18.01 -2.72 0.43
CA GLN A 126 -17.10 -1.60 0.30
C GLN A 126 -17.52 -0.98 -1.03
N PRO A 127 -18.02 0.27 -1.02
CA PRO A 127 -18.66 0.86 -2.18
C PRO A 127 -17.75 0.60 -3.36
N GLU A 128 -18.24 -0.11 -4.38
CA GLU A 128 -17.41 -0.55 -5.50
C GLU A 128 -16.62 0.66 -5.98
N GLN A 129 -15.33 0.67 -5.64
CA GLN A 129 -14.51 1.82 -5.95
C GLN A 129 -14.28 1.72 -7.44
N SER A 130 -14.73 2.74 -8.18
CA SER A 130 -14.46 2.83 -9.61
C SER A 130 -12.97 2.68 -9.86
N PRO A 131 -12.54 1.90 -10.86
CA PRO A 131 -11.14 1.81 -11.22
C PRO A 131 -10.53 3.20 -11.47
N GLU A 132 -9.29 3.39 -11.06
CA GLU A 132 -8.58 4.66 -11.23
C GLU A 132 -7.28 4.41 -12.00
N LEU A 133 -7.04 5.24 -13.02
CA LEU A 133 -5.85 5.21 -13.84
C LEU A 133 -4.89 6.31 -13.40
N SER A 134 -3.61 5.98 -13.28
CA SER A 134 -2.56 6.95 -12.98
C SER A 134 -1.26 6.58 -13.70
N PHE A 135 -0.43 7.57 -14.00
CA PHE A 135 0.93 7.31 -14.46
C PHE A 135 1.83 7.00 -13.26
N VAL A 136 2.69 5.99 -13.41
CA VAL A 136 3.83 5.84 -12.50
C VAL A 136 4.82 6.95 -12.82
N THR A 137 5.37 7.60 -11.79
CA THR A 137 6.29 8.73 -11.95
C THR A 137 7.47 8.34 -12.84
N LEU A 138 7.70 9.16 -13.86
CA LEU A 138 8.83 9.07 -14.78
C LEU A 138 9.53 10.42 -14.78
N ASP A 139 10.87 10.42 -14.81
CA ASP A 139 11.66 11.66 -14.79
C ASP A 139 11.33 12.61 -15.96
N HIS A 140 10.82 12.05 -17.06
CA HIS A 140 10.44 12.78 -18.28
C HIS A 140 8.94 13.10 -18.38
N LEU A 141 8.15 12.81 -17.34
CA LEU A 141 6.70 13.04 -17.32
C LEU A 141 6.37 14.17 -16.34
N GLN A 142 5.92 15.31 -16.88
CA GLN A 142 5.53 16.48 -16.08
C GLN A 142 4.12 16.90 -16.48
N ASN A 143 3.18 16.93 -15.54
CA ASN A 143 1.79 17.33 -15.80
C ASN A 143 1.14 16.56 -16.97
N ASN A 144 1.36 15.25 -17.04
CA ASN A 144 0.92 14.39 -18.15
C ASN A 144 1.46 14.81 -19.53
N VAL A 145 2.60 15.49 -19.55
CA VAL A 145 3.37 15.79 -20.76
C VAL A 145 4.63 14.95 -20.75
N LEU A 146 4.79 14.11 -21.76
CA LEU A 146 6.00 13.31 -22.01
C LEU A 146 6.86 14.02 -23.05
N GLU A 147 8.08 14.38 -22.67
CA GLU A 147 9.09 14.90 -23.60
C GLU A 147 10.01 13.77 -24.07
N LEU A 148 9.94 13.43 -25.35
CA LEU A 148 10.85 12.48 -25.98
C LEU A 148 12.19 13.16 -26.27
N GLN A 149 13.28 12.48 -25.93
CA GLN A 149 14.66 12.88 -26.19
C GLN A 149 15.34 11.89 -27.15
N ASP A 150 16.08 12.41 -28.12
CA ASP A 150 17.07 11.65 -28.91
C ASP A 150 16.56 10.38 -29.61
N LYS A 151 15.29 10.39 -30.06
CA LYS A 151 14.64 9.27 -30.79
C LYS A 151 14.58 7.94 -30.00
N ASN A 152 14.95 7.95 -28.72
CA ASN A 152 14.91 6.75 -27.89
C ASN A 152 13.47 6.46 -27.45
N PRO A 153 13.00 5.20 -27.53
CA PRO A 153 11.72 4.82 -26.97
C PRO A 153 11.68 5.08 -25.47
N VAL A 154 10.59 5.67 -24.99
CA VAL A 154 10.31 5.84 -23.57
C VAL A 154 9.18 4.91 -23.18
N THR A 155 9.37 4.14 -22.11
CA THR A 155 8.33 3.29 -21.55
C THR A 155 7.46 4.10 -20.58
N VAL A 156 6.17 4.22 -20.89
CA VAL A 156 5.14 4.76 -20.01
C VAL A 156 4.44 3.62 -19.28
N THR A 157 4.38 3.71 -17.94
CA THR A 157 3.67 2.74 -17.10
C THR A 157 2.39 3.36 -16.55
N ILE A 158 1.26 2.69 -16.77
CA ILE A 158 -0.06 3.06 -16.25
C ILE A 158 -0.42 2.09 -15.15
N LYS A 159 -0.66 2.62 -13.95
CA LYS A 159 -1.14 1.87 -12.80
C LYS A 159 -2.67 1.91 -12.75
N VAL A 160 -3.28 0.76 -12.44
CA VAL A 160 -4.73 0.60 -12.28
C VAL A 160 -5.04 0.26 -10.83
N ALA A 161 -5.66 1.19 -10.10
CA ALA A 161 -6.25 0.90 -8.80
C ALA A 161 -7.65 0.32 -8.97
N ASN A 162 -8.10 -0.53 -8.03
CA ASN A 162 -9.44 -1.12 -8.03
C ASN A 162 -9.80 -1.84 -9.36
N LYS A 163 -8.85 -2.61 -9.89
CA LYS A 163 -8.97 -3.31 -11.18
C LYS A 163 -10.13 -4.30 -11.23
N LYS A 164 -10.67 -4.49 -12.44
CA LYS A 164 -11.69 -5.49 -12.78
C LYS A 164 -11.06 -6.70 -13.46
N ALA A 165 -11.56 -7.89 -13.14
CA ALA A 165 -11.00 -9.18 -13.60
C ALA A 165 -10.91 -9.32 -15.12
N ASP A 166 -11.82 -8.67 -15.87
CA ASP A 166 -11.94 -8.82 -17.32
C ASP A 166 -11.67 -7.52 -18.09
N ALA A 167 -10.94 -6.58 -17.48
CA ALA A 167 -10.62 -5.29 -18.10
C ALA A 167 -9.12 -5.12 -18.33
N GLN A 168 -8.78 -4.45 -19.44
CA GLN A 168 -7.43 -4.08 -19.84
C GLN A 168 -7.36 -2.59 -20.21
N VAL A 169 -6.17 -2.00 -20.12
CA VAL A 169 -5.95 -0.64 -20.60
C VAL A 169 -5.86 -0.66 -22.13
N GLN A 170 -6.64 0.19 -22.77
CA GLN A 170 -6.63 0.45 -24.21
C GLN A 170 -6.21 1.90 -24.45
N PHE A 171 -5.85 2.24 -25.69
CA PHE A 171 -5.67 3.62 -26.09
C PHE A 171 -6.40 3.89 -27.41
N ASP A 172 -6.87 5.12 -27.59
CA ASP A 172 -7.55 5.52 -28.82
C ASP A 172 -6.59 5.61 -30.00
N GLU A 173 -7.11 5.34 -31.20
CA GLU A 173 -6.39 5.60 -32.44
C GLU A 173 -6.10 7.10 -32.56
N ILE A 174 -4.84 7.43 -32.83
CA ILE A 174 -4.35 8.79 -32.96
C ILE A 174 -4.64 9.25 -34.40
N SER A 175 -5.63 10.13 -34.55
CA SER A 175 -6.15 10.57 -35.86
C SER A 175 -5.13 11.32 -36.73
N GLU A 176 -4.14 11.98 -36.11
CA GLU A 176 -3.11 12.77 -36.81
C GLU A 176 -1.70 12.34 -36.38
N LYS A 177 -1.41 11.04 -36.44
CA LYS A 177 -0.05 10.55 -36.14
C LYS A 177 0.90 10.87 -37.30
N PRO A 178 2.04 11.54 -37.07
CA PRO A 178 3.10 11.57 -38.06
C PRO A 178 3.61 10.13 -38.28
N GLN A 179 4.02 9.79 -39.51
CA GLN A 179 4.44 8.42 -39.86
C GLN A 179 5.57 7.88 -38.98
N SER A 180 6.34 8.77 -38.36
CA SER A 180 7.45 8.48 -37.45
C SER A 180 7.05 8.13 -36.02
N PHE A 181 5.79 8.33 -35.64
CA PHE A 181 5.31 8.12 -34.27
C PHE A 181 4.81 6.69 -34.07
N THR A 182 5.29 6.05 -33.01
CA THR A 182 4.90 4.69 -32.62
C THR A 182 4.51 4.62 -31.15
N ILE A 183 3.49 3.83 -30.88
CA ILE A 183 3.07 3.42 -29.54
C ILE A 183 2.81 1.92 -29.58
N GLU A 184 3.51 1.18 -28.74
CA GLU A 184 3.43 -0.28 -28.67
C GLU A 184 3.12 -0.71 -27.23
N ALA A 185 2.06 -1.49 -27.06
CA ALA A 185 1.77 -2.13 -25.76
C ALA A 185 2.69 -3.33 -25.58
N ASN A 186 3.42 -3.40 -24.47
CA ASN A 186 4.31 -4.53 -24.17
C ASN A 186 3.53 -5.85 -23.97
N GLU A 187 2.26 -5.75 -23.55
CA GLU A 187 1.40 -6.89 -23.22
C GLU A 187 -0.02 -6.66 -23.76
N SER A 188 -0.17 -6.58 -25.09
CA SER A 188 -1.39 -6.13 -25.78
C SER A 188 -2.67 -6.94 -25.50
N ASN A 189 -2.58 -8.11 -24.85
CA ASN A 189 -3.70 -8.99 -24.55
C ASN A 189 -3.81 -9.34 -23.05
N ALA A 190 -2.96 -8.77 -22.20
CA ALA A 190 -2.99 -9.08 -20.78
C ALA A 190 -4.15 -8.34 -20.11
N VAL A 191 -4.94 -9.07 -19.32
CA VAL A 191 -6.07 -8.55 -18.56
C VAL A 191 -5.72 -8.54 -17.07
N ASN A 192 -6.40 -7.70 -16.29
CA ASN A 192 -6.30 -7.69 -14.83
C ASN A 192 -4.88 -7.43 -14.26
N LEU A 193 -4.04 -6.73 -15.01
CA LEU A 193 -2.75 -6.27 -14.51
C LEU A 193 -2.89 -5.07 -13.59
N GLU A 194 -1.97 -4.94 -12.64
CA GLU A 194 -1.82 -3.73 -11.83
C GLU A 194 -1.13 -2.61 -12.61
N GLU A 195 -0.29 -2.98 -13.58
CA GLU A 195 0.51 -2.07 -14.39
C GLU A 195 0.48 -2.47 -15.86
N TYR A 196 0.32 -1.49 -16.74
CA TYR A 196 0.39 -1.64 -18.20
C TYR A 196 1.52 -0.78 -18.73
N LYS A 197 2.36 -1.35 -19.60
CA LYS A 197 3.55 -0.69 -20.14
C LYS A 197 3.40 -0.43 -21.63
N PHE A 198 3.69 0.80 -22.04
CA PHE A 198 3.62 1.26 -23.43
C PHE A 198 4.96 1.87 -23.82
N ASN A 199 5.58 1.37 -24.89
CA ASN A 199 6.76 2.01 -25.47
C ASN A 199 6.29 3.06 -26.47
N ILE A 200 6.71 4.30 -26.24
CA ILE A 200 6.38 5.45 -27.09
C ILE A 200 7.68 5.94 -27.72
N SER A 201 7.69 6.09 -29.05
CA SER A 201 8.84 6.67 -29.74
C SER A 201 8.41 7.53 -30.93
N SER A 202 9.25 8.51 -31.28
CA SER A 202 9.07 9.31 -32.50
C SER A 202 10.43 9.57 -33.14
N SER A 203 10.55 9.32 -34.44
CA SER A 203 11.75 9.68 -35.20
C SER A 203 11.70 11.07 -35.83
N ALA A 204 10.55 11.76 -35.81
CA ALA A 204 10.39 13.13 -36.27
C ALA A 204 9.96 14.08 -35.16
N VAL A 205 10.20 15.37 -35.38
CA VAL A 205 9.76 16.46 -34.51
C VAL A 205 8.22 16.49 -34.46
N ILE A 206 7.68 16.48 -33.25
CA ILE A 206 6.25 16.64 -33.01
C ILE A 206 5.95 18.14 -32.91
N ALA A 207 4.82 18.57 -33.49
CA ALA A 207 4.36 19.96 -33.42
C ALA A 207 4.23 20.46 -31.97
N GLU A 208 4.24 21.78 -31.77
CA GLU A 208 4.21 22.43 -30.45
C GLU A 208 3.02 21.98 -29.56
N ASN A 209 1.88 21.69 -30.19
CA ASN A 209 0.67 21.22 -29.51
C ASN A 209 0.78 19.77 -29.00
N GLY A 210 1.79 19.01 -29.44
CA GLY A 210 2.00 17.62 -29.06
C GLY A 210 1.02 16.65 -29.74
N ILE A 211 1.21 15.36 -29.46
CA ILE A 211 0.28 14.28 -29.82
C ILE A 211 -0.47 13.89 -28.55
N LYS A 212 -1.80 13.92 -28.59
CA LYS A 212 -2.63 13.48 -27.47
C LYS A 212 -2.93 11.99 -27.56
N ILE A 213 -2.65 11.25 -26.49
CA ILE A 213 -3.01 9.84 -26.33
C ILE A 213 -4.03 9.74 -25.20
N THR A 214 -5.14 9.07 -25.45
CA THR A 214 -6.18 8.83 -24.44
C THR A 214 -6.20 7.35 -24.09
N PHE A 215 -5.82 7.03 -22.86
CA PHE A 215 -5.90 5.69 -22.29
C PHE A 215 -7.27 5.46 -21.64
N LYS A 216 -7.83 4.28 -21.87
CA LYS A 216 -9.17 3.87 -21.45
C LYS A 216 -9.12 2.58 -20.64
N TYR A 217 -9.98 2.48 -19.64
CA TYR A 217 -10.18 1.28 -18.85
C TYR A 217 -11.64 1.20 -18.41
N SER A 218 -12.25 0.00 -18.45
CA SER A 218 -13.69 -0.17 -18.21
C SER A 218 -14.10 0.27 -16.81
N GLY A 219 -14.91 1.33 -16.74
CA GLY A 219 -15.39 1.92 -15.47
C GLY A 219 -14.42 2.91 -14.82
N ALA A 220 -13.28 3.22 -15.46
CA ALA A 220 -12.41 4.32 -15.06
C ALA A 220 -12.71 5.59 -15.85
N ASN A 221 -12.27 6.73 -15.33
CA ASN A 221 -12.11 7.93 -16.13
C ASN A 221 -10.94 7.76 -17.12
N ASN A 222 -11.02 8.44 -18.26
CA ASN A 222 -9.95 8.43 -19.26
C ASN A 222 -8.69 9.11 -18.69
N LEU A 223 -7.53 8.55 -19.01
CA LEU A 223 -6.23 9.13 -18.67
C LEU A 223 -5.57 9.67 -19.94
N GLU A 224 -5.26 10.95 -19.97
CA GLU A 224 -4.69 11.60 -21.16
C GLU A 224 -3.19 11.87 -20.99
N LEU A 225 -2.42 11.64 -22.05
CA LEU A 225 -0.99 11.91 -22.17
C LEU A 225 -0.74 12.82 -23.37
N THR A 226 0.03 13.89 -23.21
CA THR A 226 0.51 14.70 -24.33
C THR A 226 1.98 14.39 -24.60
N VAL A 227 2.31 13.96 -25.81
CA VAL A 227 3.68 13.65 -26.20
C VAL A 227 4.26 14.79 -27.03
N LYS A 228 5.42 15.28 -26.64
CA LYS A 228 6.20 16.29 -27.39
C LYS A 228 7.60 15.77 -27.64
N THR A 229 8.25 16.27 -28.68
CA THR A 229 9.71 16.14 -28.81
C THR A 229 10.35 17.38 -28.25
N LYS A 230 11.45 17.23 -27.50
CA LYS A 230 12.28 18.37 -27.14
C LYS A 230 12.75 19.02 -28.44
N SER A 231 12.42 20.30 -28.65
CA SER A 231 13.01 21.06 -29.74
C SER A 231 14.49 21.16 -29.44
N ASP A 232 15.33 20.64 -30.33
CA ASP A 232 16.77 20.91 -30.28
C ASP A 232 16.91 22.43 -30.23
N PHE A 233 17.31 22.95 -29.07
CA PHE A 233 17.75 24.32 -28.95
C PHE A 233 19.00 24.41 -29.82
N SER A 234 18.81 24.70 -31.11
CA SER A 234 19.89 25.06 -32.00
C SER A 234 20.47 26.36 -31.44
N VAL A 235 21.52 26.24 -30.65
CA VAL A 235 22.29 27.38 -30.16
C VAL A 235 22.90 28.03 -31.39
N GLY A 236 22.29 29.12 -31.84
CA GLY A 236 22.81 29.97 -32.90
C GLY A 236 24.05 30.75 -32.46
#